data_AF-A0AB73IPW4-F1
#
_entry.id   AF-A0AB73IPW4-F1
#
_cell.length_a   1.000
_cell.length_b   1.000
_cell.length_c   1.000
_cell.angle_alpha   90.00
_cell.angle_beta   90.00
_cell.angle_gamma   90.00
#
_symmetry.space_group_name_H-M   'P 1'
#
loop_
_entity.id
_entity.type
_entity.pdbx_description
1 polymer ?
#
loop_
_entity_poly.entity_id
_entity_poly.type
_entity_poly.pdbx_seq_one_letter_code
_entity_poly.pdbx_strand_id
1 'polypeptide(L)' 'MDWSQPLSVIDGRMYIGDRWAGTFSSHSAAMAGIQIMRNGGSDVELAEDDRDLLAAIDADEV' A
#
# COMPACT_ATOMS: atom_id res chain seq x y z
N MET A 1 1.84 0.70 10.66
CA MET A 1 1.70 2.06 10.08
C MET A 1 0.26 2.57 10.23
N ASP A 2 0.00 3.86 10.52
CA ASP A 2 -1.36 4.40 10.39
C ASP A 2 -1.80 4.50 8.92
N TRP A 3 -2.53 3.50 8.43
CA TRP A 3 -3.06 3.47 7.07
C TRP A 3 -4.23 4.44 6.83
N SER A 4 -4.82 5.02 7.89
CA SER A 4 -5.92 5.99 7.77
C SER A 4 -5.45 7.38 7.35
N GLN A 5 -4.15 7.66 7.47
CA GLN A 5 -3.52 8.91 7.04
C GLN A 5 -3.65 9.13 5.52
N PRO A 6 -3.50 10.37 5.01
CA PRO A 6 -3.53 10.64 3.58
C PRO A 6 -2.36 9.95 2.86
N LEU A 7 -2.70 9.05 1.93
CA LEU A 7 -1.76 8.32 1.06
C LEU A 7 -1.97 8.78 -0.37
N SER A 8 -0.88 8.93 -1.12
CA SER A 8 -0.92 9.26 -2.54
C SER A 8 -0.33 8.13 -3.36
N VAL A 9 -0.98 7.78 -4.48
CA VAL A 9 -0.46 6.81 -5.44
C VAL A 9 -0.26 7.49 -6.79
N ILE A 10 0.99 7.50 -7.27
CA ILE A 10 1.38 8.10 -8.55
C ILE A 10 2.13 7.05 -9.35
N ASP A 11 1.56 6.61 -10.47
CA ASP A 11 2.18 5.62 -11.37
C ASP A 11 2.62 4.32 -10.66
N GLY A 12 1.75 3.78 -9.81
CA GLY A 12 2.04 2.60 -8.97
C GLY A 12 2.94 2.86 -7.76
N ARG A 13 3.51 4.05 -7.62
CA ARG A 13 4.32 4.43 -6.45
C ARG A 13 3.45 4.99 -5.34
N MET A 14 3.59 4.46 -4.14
CA MET A 14 2.87 4.94 -2.97
C MET A 14 3.73 5.91 -2.15
N TYR A 15 3.09 6.97 -1.67
CA TYR A 15 3.66 8.01 -0.84
C TYR A 15 2.81 8.23 0.41
N ILE A 16 3.49 8.49 1.52
CA ILE A 16 2.94 8.76 2.84
C ILE A 16 3.27 10.22 3.15
N GLY A 17 2.28 11.11 2.98
CA GLY A 17 2.58 12.53 2.83
C GLY A 17 3.58 12.76 1.68
N ASP A 18 4.75 13.31 1.98
CA ASP A 18 5.85 13.53 1.02
C ASP A 18 6.87 12.39 0.97
N ARG A 19 6.76 11.38 1.84
CA ARG A 19 7.73 10.26 1.91
C ARG A 19 7.34 9.17 0.92
N TRP A 20 8.30 8.75 0.09
CA TRP A 20 8.13 7.55 -0.74
C TRP A 20 8.13 6.28 0.13
N ALA A 21 7.13 5.44 -0.05
CA ALA A 21 6.95 4.19 0.70
C ALA A 21 7.32 2.96 -0.11
N GLY A 22 7.03 2.95 -1.41
CA GLY A 22 7.29 1.80 -2.27
C GLY A 22 6.67 1.92 -3.66
N THR A 23 6.92 0.92 -4.50
CA THR A 23 6.37 0.83 -5.86
C THR A 23 5.66 -0.49 -6.02
N PHE A 24 4.36 -0.42 -6.30
CA PHE A 24 3.52 -1.57 -6.60
C PHE A 24 3.60 -1.94 -8.08
N SER A 25 3.19 -3.17 -8.39
CA SER A 25 3.09 -3.69 -9.76
C SER A 25 2.20 -2.83 -10.66
N SER A 26 1.18 -2.18 -10.08
CA SER A 26 0.25 -1.30 -10.79
C SER A 26 -0.42 -0.31 -9.84
N HIS A 27 -1.00 0.76 -10.39
CA HIS A 27 -1.81 1.69 -9.63
C HIS A 27 -3.01 0.99 -8.96
N SER A 28 -3.65 0.05 -9.65
CA SER A 28 -4.76 -0.74 -9.12
C SER A 28 -4.35 -1.61 -7.93
N ALA A 29 -3.16 -2.22 -8.00
CA ALA A 29 -2.61 -3.01 -6.89
C ALA A 29 -2.34 -2.15 -5.65
N ALA A 30 -1.74 -0.96 -5.83
CA ALA A 30 -1.53 -0.01 -4.73
C ALA A 30 -2.86 0.40 -4.07
N MET A 31 -3.87 0.74 -4.87
CA MET A 31 -5.19 1.12 -4.36
C MET A 31 -5.89 -0.03 -3.63
N ALA A 32 -5.85 -1.25 -4.18
CA ALA A 32 -6.39 -2.43 -3.53
C ALA A 32 -5.67 -2.74 -2.21
N GLY A 33 -4.34 -2.62 -2.18
CA GLY A 33 -3.53 -2.77 -0.97
C GLY A 33 -3.93 -1.78 0.12
N ILE A 34 -4.06 -0.49 -0.22
CA ILE A 34 -4.54 0.53 0.72
C ILE A 34 -5.94 0.18 1.26
N GLN A 35 -6.83 -0.30 0.40
CA GLN A 35 -8.19 -0.66 0.80
C GLN A 35 -8.21 -1.85 1.76
N ILE A 36 -7.38 -2.86 1.52
CA ILE A 36 -7.18 -4.02 2.41
C ILE A 36 -6.70 -3.56 3.78
N MET A 37 -5.63 -2.75 3.82
CA MET A 37 -5.04 -2.33 5.09
C MET A 37 -5.99 -1.41 5.88
N ARG A 38 -6.81 -0.61 5.22
CA ARG A 38 -7.78 0.28 5.89
C ARG A 38 -9.03 -0.43 6.39
N ASN A 39 -9.57 -1.36 5.61
CA ASN A 39 -10.89 -1.94 5.87
C ASN A 39 -10.83 -3.42 6.31
N GLY A 40 -9.65 -4.03 6.34
CA GLY A 40 -9.45 -5.41 6.77
C GLY A 40 -10.02 -6.46 5.81
N GLY A 41 -10.29 -6.11 4.55
CA GLY A 41 -10.84 -7.06 3.58
C GLY A 41 -10.73 -6.61 2.14
N SER A 42 -10.33 -7.53 1.26
CA SER A 42 -10.53 -7.39 -0.17
C SER A 42 -10.64 -8.74 -0.85
N ASP A 43 -11.54 -8.82 -1.83
CA ASP A 43 -11.69 -9.92 -2.80
C ASP A 43 -10.65 -9.80 -3.95
N VAL A 44 -9.70 -8.88 -3.84
CA VAL A 44 -8.70 -8.62 -4.89
C VAL A 44 -7.43 -9.41 -4.62
N GLU A 45 -7.10 -10.31 -5.54
CA GLU A 45 -5.80 -10.99 -5.55
C GLU A 45 -4.69 -9.99 -5.92
N LEU A 46 -3.89 -9.61 -4.92
CA LEU A 46 -2.61 -8.94 -5.10
C LEU A 46 -1.51 -9.95 -5.43
N ALA A 47 -0.51 -9.51 -6.20
CA ALA A 47 0.72 -10.28 -6.39
C ALA A 47 1.46 -10.42 -5.05
N GLU A 48 2.26 -11.48 -4.91
CA GLU A 48 3.04 -11.73 -3.69
C GLU A 48 3.97 -10.56 -3.36
N ASP A 49 4.67 -9.99 -4.35
CA ASP A 49 5.54 -8.82 -4.17
C ASP A 49 4.79 -7.60 -3.60
N ASP A 50 3.55 -7.37 -4.05
CA ASP A 50 2.72 -6.26 -3.57
C ASP A 50 2.26 -6.48 -2.12
N ARG A 51 1.99 -7.74 -1.73
CA ARG A 51 1.65 -8.10 -0.35
C ARG A 51 2.84 -7.96 0.58
N ASP A 52 4.01 -8.41 0.14
CA ASP A 52 5.26 -8.27 0.89
C ASP A 52 5.63 -6.79 1.09
N LEU A 53 5.41 -5.96 0.07
CA LEU A 53 5.59 -4.51 0.18
C LEU A 53 4.64 -3.90 1.21
N LEU A 54 3.35 -4.27 1.22
CA LEU A 54 2.40 -3.79 2.23
C LEU A 54 2.84 -4.18 3.65
N ALA A 55 3.28 -5.42 3.83
CA ALA A 55 3.77 -5.90 5.12
C ALA A 55 5.03 -5.15 5.56
N ALA A 56 5.96 -4.88 4.64
CA ALA A 56 7.17 -4.10 4.92
C ALA A 56 6.83 -2.66 5.33
N ILE A 57 5.89 -2.02 4.64
CA ILE A 57 5.44 -0.65 4.94
C ILE A 57 4.71 -0.60 6.30
N ASP A 58 3.91 -1.63 6.61
CA ASP A 58 3.23 -1.70 7.89
C ASP A 58 4.22 -1.87 9.06
N ALA A 59 5.27 -2.67 8.83
CA ALA A 59 6.34 -2.96 9.78
C ALA A 59 7.35 -1.81 9.97
N ASP A 60 7.49 -0.87 9.02
CA ASP A 60 8.39 0.30 9.10
C ASP A 60 7.96 1.34 10.17
N GLU A 61 6.88 1.10 10.91
CA GLU A 61 6.41 1.95 12.01
C GLU A 61 7.10 1.70 13.37
N VAL A 62 8.31 1.10 13.38
CA VAL A 62 9.16 0.93 14.58
C VAL A 62 10.20 2.04 14.77
#